data_AF-A0A651H4X6-F1
#
_entry.id   AF-A0A651H4X6-F1
#
_cell.length_a   1.000
_cell.length_b   1.000
_cell.length_c   1.000
_cell.angle_alpha   90.00
_cell.angle_beta   90.00
_cell.angle_gamma   90.00
#
_symmetry.space_group_name_H-M   'P 1'
#
loop_
_entity.id
_entity.type
_entity.pdbx_description
1 polymer ?
#
loop_
_entity_poly.entity_id
_entity_poly.type
_entity_poly.pdbx_seq_one_letter_code
_entity_poly.pdbx_strand_id
1 'polypeptide(L)'
;MNESNEEIPDRRRGRLVLRLDPATLRDAERLAADNAAGPLEEVLAGLLEDMAVAWDRPGSWEAAAVCGWLSSHPWPQRPGDTEGGAL
;
A
#
# COMPACT_ATOMS: atom_id res chain seq x y z
N MET A 1 -15.86 33.66 -13.92
CA MET A 1 -14.72 33.26 -13.07
C MET A 1 -14.39 31.84 -13.50
N ASN A 2 -13.28 31.65 -14.21
CA ASN A 2 -12.87 30.33 -14.68
C ASN A 2 -12.35 29.55 -13.48
N GLU A 3 -13.04 28.47 -13.14
CA GLU A 3 -12.51 27.46 -12.21
C GLU A 3 -11.32 26.81 -12.91
N SER A 4 -10.14 27.06 -12.35
CA SER A 4 -8.89 26.44 -12.77
C SER A 4 -9.05 24.93 -12.72
N ASN A 5 -9.15 24.31 -13.89
CA ASN A 5 -8.93 22.90 -14.08
C ASN A 5 -7.44 22.64 -13.78
N GLU A 6 -7.09 22.50 -12.51
CA GLU A 6 -5.76 22.05 -12.10
C GLU A 6 -5.61 20.60 -12.56
N GLU A 7 -5.09 20.43 -13.78
CA GLU A 7 -4.48 19.19 -14.21
C GLU A 7 -3.41 18.80 -13.20
N ILE A 8 -3.72 17.78 -12.38
CA ILE A 8 -2.74 17.14 -11.51
C ILE A 8 -1.59 16.69 -12.43
N PRO A 9 -0.36 17.20 -12.27
CA PRO A 9 0.71 16.92 -13.22
C PRO A 9 1.00 15.41 -13.27
N ASP A 10 1.11 14.86 -14.48
CA ASP A 10 1.43 13.46 -14.83
C ASP A 10 2.85 13.02 -14.41
N ARG A 11 3.41 13.59 -13.34
CA ARG A 11 4.82 13.46 -12.91
C ARG A 11 5.05 12.34 -11.90
N ARG A 12 4.05 11.53 -11.55
CA ARG A 12 4.19 10.43 -10.57
C ARG A 12 3.61 9.09 -11.03
N ARG A 13 3.44 8.87 -12.34
CA ARG A 13 3.15 7.52 -12.83
C ARG A 13 4.38 6.65 -12.66
N GLY A 14 4.40 5.85 -11.60
CA GLY A 14 5.41 4.82 -11.34
C GLY A 14 4.90 3.45 -11.78
N ARG A 15 5.80 2.60 -12.28
CA ARG A 15 5.50 1.18 -12.50
C ARG A 15 6.05 0.37 -11.33
N LEU A 16 5.17 -0.27 -10.58
CA LEU A 16 5.55 -1.27 -9.58
C LEU A 16 5.56 -2.65 -10.23
N VAL A 17 6.62 -3.42 -10.02
CA VAL A 17 6.72 -4.82 -10.46
C VAL A 17 6.90 -5.68 -9.23
N LEU A 18 5.89 -6.49 -8.93
CA LEU A 18 5.91 -7.44 -7.82
C LEU A 18 6.35 -8.81 -8.31
N ARG A 19 7.19 -9.49 -7.52
CA ARG A 19 7.61 -10.86 -7.79
C ARG A 19 6.90 -11.77 -6.79
N LEU A 20 5.97 -12.57 -7.29
CA LEU A 20 5.18 -13.51 -6.52
C LEU A 20 5.30 -14.89 -7.16
N ASP A 21 5.16 -15.95 -6.37
CA ASP A 21 4.92 -17.26 -6.95
C ASP A 21 3.50 -17.30 -7.59
N PRO A 22 3.26 -18.15 -8.61
CA PRO A 22 1.99 -18.20 -9.31
C PRO A 22 0.78 -18.62 -8.45
N ALA A 23 0.99 -19.36 -7.36
CA ALA A 23 -0.09 -19.78 -6.48
C ALA A 23 -0.54 -18.60 -5.60
N THR A 24 0.41 -17.88 -5.00
CA THR A 24 0.18 -16.65 -4.25
C THR A 24 -0.53 -15.59 -5.10
N LEU A 25 -0.11 -15.40 -6.35
CA LEU A 25 -0.81 -14.46 -7.25
C LEU A 25 -2.28 -14.85 -7.44
N ARG A 26 -2.55 -16.12 -7.74
CA ARG A 26 -3.91 -16.62 -7.94
C ARG A 26 -4.78 -16.49 -6.70
N ASP A 27 -4.24 -16.79 -5.53
CA ASP A 27 -4.99 -16.70 -4.28
C ASP A 27 -5.26 -15.23 -3.90
N ALA A 28 -4.32 -14.32 -4.17
CA ALA A 28 -4.53 -12.88 -4.02
C ALA A 28 -5.60 -12.33 -4.98
N GLU A 29 -5.60 -12.75 -6.24
CA GLU A 29 -6.63 -12.38 -7.22
C GLU A 29 -8.02 -12.85 -6.78
N ARG A 30 -8.13 -14.08 -6.24
CA ARG A 30 -9.39 -14.60 -5.68
C ARG A 30 -9.86 -13.77 -4.49
N LEU A 31 -8.96 -13.48 -3.55
CA LEU A 31 -9.29 -12.69 -2.38
C LEU A 31 -9.79 -11.29 -2.77
N ALA A 32 -9.14 -10.64 -3.74
CA ALA A 32 -9.56 -9.36 -4.28
C ALA A 32 -10.97 -9.41 -4.90
N ALA A 33 -11.24 -10.42 -5.73
CA ALA A 33 -12.55 -10.61 -6.33
C ALA A 33 -13.65 -10.83 -5.28
N ASP A 34 -13.38 -11.67 -4.27
CA ASP A 34 -14.36 -12.05 -3.25
C ASP A 34 -14.71 -10.90 -2.29
N ASN A 35 -13.76 -10.00 -2.00
CA ASN A 35 -13.92 -8.98 -0.95
C ASN A 35 -14.09 -7.55 -1.48
N ALA A 36 -13.48 -7.22 -2.61
CA ALA A 36 -13.48 -5.87 -3.18
C ALA A 36 -14.27 -5.78 -4.49
N ALA A 37 -14.74 -6.91 -5.04
CA ALA A 37 -15.42 -6.99 -6.33
C ALA A 37 -14.62 -6.33 -7.48
N GLY A 38 -13.29 -6.33 -7.37
CA GLY A 38 -12.38 -5.63 -8.29
C GLY A 38 -11.09 -6.42 -8.58
N PRO A 39 -10.34 -6.02 -9.61
CA PRO A 39 -9.06 -6.63 -9.95
C PRO A 39 -8.00 -6.34 -8.86
N LEU A 40 -7.04 -7.25 -8.72
CA LEU A 40 -5.98 -7.16 -7.70
C LEU A 40 -5.21 -5.83 -7.79
N GLU A 41 -4.98 -5.32 -8.99
CA GLU A 41 -4.26 -4.07 -9.23
C GLU A 41 -4.97 -2.86 -8.63
N GLU A 42 -6.29 -2.79 -8.72
CA GLU A 42 -7.09 -1.71 -8.13
C GLU A 42 -7.08 -1.80 -6.60
N VAL A 43 -7.16 -3.01 -6.05
CA VAL A 43 -7.06 -3.24 -4.60
C VAL A 43 -5.69 -2.81 -4.07
N LEU A 44 -4.61 -3.15 -4.79
CA LEU A 44 -3.26 -2.72 -4.42
C LEU A 44 -3.08 -1.20 -4.53
N ALA A 45 -3.70 -0.56 -5.53
CA ALA A 45 -3.69 0.89 -5.63
C ALA A 45 -4.42 1.54 -4.44
N GLY A 46 -5.61 1.04 -4.07
CA GLY A 46 -6.36 1.50 -2.90
C GLY A 46 -5.57 1.35 -1.60
N LEU A 47 -4.87 0.22 -1.40
CA LEU A 47 -3.99 0.04 -0.25
C LEU A 47 -2.89 1.10 -0.19
N LEU A 48 -2.28 1.47 -1.32
CA LEU A 48 -1.27 2.52 -1.36
C LEU A 48 -1.85 3.91 -1.06
N GLU A 49 -3.10 4.17 -1.45
CA GLU A 49 -3.82 5.38 -1.08
C GLU A 49 -4.10 5.43 0.42
N ASP A 50 -4.55 4.33 1.02
CA ASP A 50 -4.76 4.20 2.46
C ASP A 50 -3.46 4.41 3.24
N MET A 51 -2.32 3.92 2.72
CA MET A 51 -1.01 4.18 3.31
C MET A 51 -0.65 5.68 3.29
N ALA A 52 -1.00 6.40 2.23
CA ALA A 52 -0.79 7.85 2.16
C ALA A 52 -1.70 8.59 3.15
N VAL A 53 -2.97 8.20 3.25
CA VAL A 53 -3.92 8.75 4.24
C VAL A 53 -3.45 8.49 5.66
N ALA A 54 -2.96 7.28 5.95
CA ALA A 54 -2.42 6.90 7.25
C ALA A 54 -1.26 7.81 7.68
N TRP A 55 -0.38 8.14 6.75
CA TRP A 55 0.74 9.06 6.99
C TRP A 55 0.26 10.49 7.25
N ASP A 56 -0.68 10.99 6.45
CA ASP A 56 -1.17 12.36 6.56
C ASP A 56 -2.10 12.59 7.77
N ARG A 57 -2.76 11.52 8.25
CA ARG A 57 -3.76 11.57 9.34
C ARG A 57 -3.45 10.56 10.45
N PRO A 58 -2.39 10.80 11.25
CA PRO A 58 -2.05 9.94 12.37
C PRO A 58 -3.17 9.97 13.42
N GLY A 59 -3.85 8.84 13.61
CA GLY A 59 -5.02 8.68 14.48
C GLY A 59 -6.34 8.35 13.77
N SER A 60 -6.34 8.33 12.43
CA SER A 60 -7.45 7.82 11.63
C SER A 60 -7.61 6.29 11.77
N TRP A 61 -8.77 5.76 11.37
CA TRP A 61 -8.99 4.31 11.40
C TRP A 61 -8.13 3.61 10.33
N GLU A 62 -7.88 4.28 9.20
CA GLU A 62 -6.95 3.84 8.15
C GLU A 62 -5.53 3.71 8.72
N ALA A 63 -5.06 4.72 9.47
CA ALA A 63 -3.75 4.65 10.12
C ALA A 63 -3.64 3.47 11.08
N ALA A 64 -4.69 3.19 11.86
CA ALA A 64 -4.69 2.04 12.76
C ALA A 64 -4.66 0.70 12.00
N ALA A 65 -5.47 0.55 10.95
CA ALA A 65 -5.55 -0.67 10.14
C ALA A 65 -4.24 -0.94 9.38
N VAL A 66 -3.71 0.07 8.68
CA VAL A 66 -2.47 -0.03 7.90
C VAL A 66 -1.28 -0.31 8.81
N CYS A 67 -1.12 0.42 9.91
CA CYS A 67 -0.02 0.18 10.85
C CYS A 67 -0.12 -1.20 11.50
N GLY A 68 -1.32 -1.66 11.85
CA GLY A 68 -1.53 -3.01 12.36
C GLY A 68 -1.09 -4.10 11.37
N TRP A 69 -1.49 -3.97 10.10
CA TRP A 69 -1.04 -4.86 9.03
C TRP A 69 0.49 -4.85 8.88
N LEU A 70 1.10 -3.65 8.79
CA LEU A 70 2.55 -3.51 8.67
C LEU A 70 3.30 -4.13 9.85
N SER A 71 2.84 -3.93 11.09
CA SER A 71 3.49 -4.50 12.28
C SER A 71 3.35 -6.03 12.40
N SER A 72 2.37 -6.63 11.71
CA SER A 72 2.15 -8.09 11.73
C SER A 72 3.05 -8.87 10.76
N HIS A 73 3.70 -8.19 9.81
CA HIS A 73 4.49 -8.84 8.78
C HIS A 73 5.98 -8.87 9.15
N PRO A 74 6.65 -10.03 9.04
CA PRO A 74 8.10 -10.11 9.23
C PRO A 74 8.82 -9.55 8.00
N TRP A 75 9.00 -8.23 7.97
CA TRP A 75 9.73 -7.59 6.88
C TRP A 75 11.20 -8.03 6.89
N PRO A 76 11.80 -8.30 5.71
CA PRO A 76 13.23 -8.49 5.63
C PRO A 76 13.91 -7.23 6.21
N GLN A 77 14.78 -7.44 7.19
CA GLN A 77 15.57 -6.37 7.78
C GLN A 77 16.33 -5.66 6.66
N ARG A 78 16.35 -4.31 6.67
CA ARG A 78 17.18 -3.62 5.70
C ARG A 78 18.65 -3.89 6.05
N PRO A 79 19.54 -4.02 5.05
CA PRO A 79 20.96 -4.07 5.32
C PRO A 79 21.37 -2.82 6.11
N GLY A 80 21.76 -2.99 7.37
CA GLY A 80 22.16 -1.89 8.28
C GLY A 80 21.32 -1.74 9.55
N ASP A 81 20.16 -2.40 9.68
CA ASP A 81 19.30 -2.28 10.86
C ASP A 81 19.83 -3.05 12.10
N THR A 82 20.91 -3.84 11.95
CA THR A 82 21.47 -4.70 13.01
C THR A 82 22.46 -4.03 13.97
N GLU A 83 22.76 -2.74 13.84
CA GLU A 83 23.64 -2.02 14.75
C GLU A 83 22.91 -0.85 15.43
N GLY A 84 22.05 -1.14 16.42
CA GLY A 84 21.34 -0.07 17.11
C GLY A 84 20.41 -0.44 18.25
N GLY A 85 20.96 -0.99 19.34
CA GLY A 85 20.47 -0.72 20.70
C GLY A 85 19.29 -1.56 21.19
N ALA A 86 19.62 -2.49 22.09
CA ALA A 86 18.76 -2.69 23.25
C ALA A 86 18.56 -1.35 23.97
N LEU A 87 17.31 -0.93 24.13
CA LEU A 87 16.85 0.01 25.14
C LEU A 87 15.62 -0.59 25.81
#